data_AF-T0KIN5-F1
#
_entry.id   AF-T0KIN5-F1
#
_cell.length_a   1.000
_cell.length_b   1.000
_cell.length_c   1.000
_cell.angle_alpha   90.00
_cell.angle_beta   90.00
_cell.angle_gamma   90.00
#
_symmetry.space_group_name_H-M   'P 1'
#
loop_
_entity.id
_entity.type
_entity.pdbx_description
1 polymer ?
#
loop_
_entity_poly.entity_id
_entity_poly.type
_entity_poly.pdbx_seq_one_letter_code
_entity_poly.pdbx_strand_id
1 'polypeptide(L)'
;MSTNVDVSEEVTRILDSLSHKGVLREQLADERIKSQLLPHQRVAIDFVSRTETGTLSPNLSMWRYVDMGEDSYYQHIITGSKSDTAQQVKGGIIADEMGLGKSLTMLSAIAGSFDRAAKHAMWNKKDSIRDEIHAGATLIVVPSPLLIDNWIAEVRKYVRSI
;
A
#
# COMPACT_ATOMS: atom_id res chain seq x y z
N MET A 1 44.53 9.93 13.57
CA MET A 1 43.95 8.96 12.62
C MET A 1 42.46 8.91 12.89
N SER A 2 41.69 9.74 12.18
CA SER A 2 40.24 9.88 12.41
C SER A 2 39.51 8.82 11.59
N THR A 3 38.81 7.94 12.29
CA THR A 3 37.92 6.92 11.72
C THR A 3 36.64 7.60 11.22
N ASN A 4 36.66 8.10 9.99
CA ASN A 4 35.44 8.34 9.22
C ASN A 4 34.94 6.96 8.78
N VAL A 5 34.24 6.27 9.68
CA VAL A 5 33.26 5.27 9.22
C VAL A 5 32.26 6.08 8.39
N ASP A 6 32.21 5.76 7.10
CA ASP A 6 31.37 6.46 6.14
C ASP A 6 29.91 6.35 6.62
N VAL A 7 29.28 7.49 6.91
CA VAL A 7 27.89 7.58 7.40
C VAL A 7 26.95 6.77 6.49
N SER A 8 27.27 6.65 5.21
CA SER A 8 26.55 5.82 4.24
C SER A 8 26.57 4.33 4.60
N GLU A 9 27.70 3.79 5.04
CA GLU A 9 27.83 2.39 5.45
C GLU A 9 27.02 2.11 6.72
N GLU A 10 27.01 3.04 7.68
CA GLU A 10 26.26 2.89 8.91
C GLU A 10 24.74 2.91 8.66
N VAL A 11 24.27 3.85 7.82
CA VAL A 11 22.87 3.89 7.38
C VAL A 11 22.50 2.59 6.68
N THR A 12 23.36 2.09 5.78
CA THR A 12 23.10 0.84 5.06
C THR A 12 23.00 -0.35 6.01
N ARG A 13 23.88 -0.44 7.02
CA ARG A 13 23.83 -1.50 8.04
C ARG A 13 22.55 -1.44 8.87
N ILE A 14 22.09 -0.24 9.24
CA ILE A 14 20.83 -0.07 9.97
C ILE A 14 19.68 -0.54 9.10
N LEU A 15 19.60 -0.09 7.84
CA LEU A 15 18.58 -0.51 6.89
C LEU A 15 18.60 -2.02 6.66
N ASP A 16 19.79 -2.62 6.58
CA ASP A 16 19.97 -4.06 6.41
C ASP A 16 19.57 -4.86 7.65
N SER A 17 19.70 -4.29 8.84
CA SER A 17 19.29 -4.89 10.11
C SER A 17 17.77 -4.85 10.33
N LEU A 18 17.03 -4.05 9.54
CA LEU A 18 15.57 -4.05 9.60
C LEU A 18 15.05 -5.43 9.20
N SER A 19 14.40 -6.08 10.16
CA SER A 19 13.88 -7.47 10.11
C SER A 19 12.82 -7.76 9.03
N HIS A 20 12.62 -6.85 8.09
CA HIS A 20 11.49 -6.83 7.15
C HIS A 20 11.87 -7.23 5.72
N LYS A 21 13.12 -7.62 5.48
CA LYS A 21 13.54 -8.21 4.20
C LYS A 21 12.80 -9.53 3.96
N GLY A 22 12.11 -9.64 2.83
CA GLY A 22 11.43 -10.86 2.39
C GLY A 22 9.99 -11.07 2.89
N VAL A 23 9.37 -10.06 3.52
CA VAL A 23 7.93 -10.13 3.89
C VAL A 23 7.02 -10.04 2.65
N LEU A 24 7.48 -9.30 1.65
CA LEU A 24 6.77 -9.06 0.40
C LEU A 24 7.11 -10.13 -0.63
N ARG A 25 6.15 -10.42 -1.51
CA ARG A 25 6.26 -11.41 -2.58
C ARG A 25 6.00 -10.74 -3.92
N GLU A 26 6.52 -11.31 -5.00
CA GLU A 26 6.15 -10.87 -6.33
C GLU A 26 4.67 -11.19 -6.59
N GLN A 27 3.88 -10.15 -6.88
CA GLN A 27 2.51 -10.29 -7.34
C GLN A 27 2.41 -10.03 -8.84
N LEU A 28 1.65 -10.86 -9.55
CA LEU A 28 1.36 -10.63 -10.96
C LEU A 28 0.50 -9.37 -11.14
N ALA A 29 0.70 -8.69 -12.26
CA ALA A 29 -0.17 -7.60 -12.65
C ALA A 29 -1.57 -8.13 -12.97
N ASP A 30 -2.56 -7.28 -12.74
CA ASP A 30 -3.92 -7.52 -13.21
C ASP A 30 -3.96 -7.59 -14.75
N GLU A 31 -4.86 -8.40 -15.31
CA GLU A 31 -4.99 -8.56 -16.76
C GLU A 31 -5.32 -7.26 -17.51
N ARG A 32 -5.88 -6.26 -16.81
CA ARG A 32 -6.14 -4.92 -17.34
C ARG A 32 -4.85 -4.14 -17.62
N ILE A 33 -3.70 -4.59 -17.14
CA ILE A 33 -2.39 -3.99 -17.41
C ILE A 33 -1.76 -4.64 -18.64
N LYS A 34 -1.40 -3.83 -19.63
CA LYS A 34 -0.77 -4.24 -20.90
C LYS A 34 0.72 -4.56 -20.76
N SER A 35 1.38 -3.91 -19.81
CA SER A 35 2.84 -3.95 -19.68
C SER A 35 3.31 -5.09 -18.77
N GLN A 36 4.47 -5.66 -19.08
CA GLN A 36 5.14 -6.58 -18.17
C GLN A 36 5.82 -5.78 -17.07
N LEU A 37 5.51 -6.12 -15.82
CA LEU A 37 6.11 -5.50 -14.65
C LEU A 37 7.48 -6.10 -14.34
N LEU A 38 8.40 -5.22 -13.94
CA LEU A 38 9.70 -5.59 -13.39
C LEU A 38 9.53 -6.22 -11.98
N PRO A 39 10.47 -7.07 -11.53
CA PRO A 39 10.36 -7.75 -10.24
C PRO A 39 10.11 -6.82 -9.06
N HIS A 40 10.81 -5.67 -8.99
CA HIS A 40 10.60 -4.70 -7.91
C HIS A 40 9.21 -4.08 -7.93
N GLN A 41 8.62 -3.86 -9.11
CA GLN A 41 7.26 -3.33 -9.23
C GLN A 41 6.22 -4.35 -8.75
N ARG A 42 6.45 -5.64 -9.01
CA ARG A 42 5.58 -6.73 -8.52
C ARG A 42 5.58 -6.83 -7.01
N VAL A 43 6.76 -6.67 -6.40
CA VAL A 43 6.91 -6.61 -4.94
C VAL A 43 6.22 -5.37 -4.37
N ALA A 44 6.36 -4.22 -5.04
CA ALA A 44 5.70 -2.98 -4.62
C ALA A 44 4.17 -3.06 -4.69
N ILE A 45 3.61 -3.79 -5.67
CA ILE A 45 2.15 -4.02 -5.73
C ILE A 45 1.67 -4.88 -4.55
N ASP A 46 2.42 -5.92 -4.16
CA ASP A 46 2.08 -6.72 -2.98
C ASP A 46 2.08 -5.85 -1.71
N PHE A 47 3.03 -4.92 -1.59
CA PHE A 47 3.04 -3.93 -0.51
C PHE A 47 1.78 -3.06 -0.50
N VAL A 48 1.43 -2.43 -1.64
CA VAL A 48 0.22 -1.59 -1.74
C VAL A 48 -1.03 -2.42 -1.41
N SER A 49 -1.17 -3.60 -2.01
CA SER A 49 -2.31 -4.48 -1.77
C SER A 49 -2.49 -4.81 -0.29
N ARG A 50 -1.43 -5.26 0.39
CA ARG A 50 -1.49 -5.65 1.81
C ARG A 50 -1.72 -4.48 2.75
N THR A 51 -1.14 -3.32 2.44
CA THR A 51 -1.37 -2.10 3.23
C THR A 51 -2.80 -1.60 3.11
N GLU A 52 -3.43 -1.74 1.93
CA GLU A 52 -4.84 -1.36 1.73
C GLU A 52 -5.84 -2.34 2.37
N THR A 53 -5.52 -3.65 2.37
CA THR A 53 -6.39 -4.68 2.95
C THR A 53 -6.15 -4.92 4.44
N GLY A 54 -5.07 -4.39 5.01
CA GLY A 54 -4.68 -4.64 6.40
C GLY A 54 -4.12 -6.05 6.60
N THR A 55 -3.63 -6.71 5.55
CA THR A 55 -3.06 -8.06 5.61
C THR A 55 -1.53 -8.05 5.69
N LEU A 56 -0.97 -6.97 6.25
CA LEU A 56 0.46 -6.89 6.54
C LEU A 56 0.83 -7.92 7.61
N SER A 57 2.09 -8.36 7.60
CA SER A 57 2.60 -9.25 8.63
C SER A 57 2.43 -8.61 10.01
N PRO A 58 2.09 -9.37 11.07
CA PRO A 58 2.04 -8.86 12.45
C PRO A 58 3.32 -8.13 12.87
N ASN A 59 4.48 -8.52 12.30
CA ASN A 59 5.77 -7.87 12.54
C ASN A 59 5.85 -6.42 12.01
N LEU A 60 4.92 -6.02 11.14
CA LEU A 60 4.77 -4.67 10.59
C LEU A 60 3.55 -3.95 11.19
N SER A 61 2.82 -4.60 12.10
CA SER A 61 1.67 -4.03 12.76
C SER A 61 2.10 -3.23 13.99
N MET A 62 1.52 -2.04 14.16
CA MET A 62 1.63 -1.27 15.40
C MET A 62 0.70 -1.78 16.50
N TRP A 63 -0.10 -2.80 16.20
CA TRP A 63 -1.02 -3.45 17.14
C TRP A 63 -0.56 -4.89 17.38
N ARG A 64 -0.34 -5.23 18.66
CA ARG A 64 0.01 -6.57 19.11
C ARG A 64 -1.20 -7.22 19.74
N TYR A 65 -1.47 -8.47 19.40
CA TYR A 65 -2.47 -9.27 20.10
C TYR A 65 -1.96 -9.69 21.48
N VAL A 66 -2.78 -9.50 22.51
CA VAL A 66 -2.53 -9.90 23.89
C VAL A 66 -3.57 -10.94 24.26
N ASP A 67 -3.10 -12.18 24.44
CA ASP A 67 -3.95 -13.29 24.85
C ASP A 67 -4.14 -13.27 26.36
N MET A 68 -5.40 -13.18 26.79
CA MET A 68 -5.84 -13.24 28.19
C MET A 68 -7.07 -14.16 28.33
N GLY A 69 -7.27 -15.10 27.39
CA GLY A 69 -8.49 -15.90 27.33
C GLY A 69 -9.70 -15.07 26.88
N GLU A 70 -10.72 -14.96 27.73
CA GLU A 70 -11.96 -14.23 27.40
C GLU A 70 -11.72 -12.71 27.25
N ASP A 71 -10.75 -12.15 27.97
CA ASP A 71 -10.40 -10.72 27.94
C ASP A 71 -9.26 -10.41 26.96
N SER A 72 -9.11 -11.19 25.88
CA SER A 72 -8.09 -10.94 24.87
C SER A 72 -8.34 -9.63 24.11
N TYR A 73 -7.26 -8.90 23.79
CA TYR A 73 -7.37 -7.62 23.10
C TYR A 73 -6.14 -7.31 22.24
N TYR A 74 -6.27 -6.33 21.35
CA TYR A 74 -5.15 -5.72 20.65
C TYR A 74 -4.65 -4.49 21.40
N GLN A 75 -3.33 -4.41 21.58
CA GLN A 75 -2.67 -3.28 22.22
C GLN A 75 -1.78 -2.54 21.22
N HIS A 76 -1.91 -1.22 21.15
CA HIS A 76 -1.03 -0.39 20.36
C HIS A 76 0.37 -0.31 21.02
N ILE A 77 1.43 -0.61 20.26
CA ILE A 77 2.80 -0.80 20.77
C ILE A 77 3.36 0.47 21.41
N ILE A 78 3.03 1.66 20.88
CA ILE A 78 3.58 2.94 21.35
C ILE A 78 2.70 3.55 22.45
N THR A 79 1.43 3.83 22.13
CA THR A 79 0.48 4.49 23.05
C THR A 79 -0.08 3.58 24.15
N GLY A 80 0.01 2.26 24.01
CA GLY A 80 -0.60 1.31 24.95
C GLY A 80 -2.12 1.18 24.87
N SER A 81 -2.78 1.88 23.93
CA SER A 81 -4.24 1.85 23.72
C SER A 81 -4.74 0.43 23.47
N LYS A 82 -5.91 0.08 23.99
CA LYS A 82 -6.55 -1.24 23.82
C LYS A 82 -7.72 -1.17 22.84
N SER A 83 -7.93 -2.23 22.08
CA SER A 83 -9.01 -2.36 21.11
C SER A 83 -9.34 -3.84 20.88
N ASP A 84 -10.59 -4.16 20.58
CA ASP A 84 -11.01 -5.54 20.27
C ASP A 84 -10.46 -6.00 18.91
N THR A 85 -10.07 -5.06 18.04
CA THR A 85 -9.46 -5.33 16.73
C THR A 85 -8.20 -4.51 16.51
N ALA A 86 -7.28 -5.00 15.69
CA ALA A 86 -6.14 -4.23 15.24
C ALA A 86 -6.60 -3.07 14.34
N GLN A 87 -6.60 -1.84 14.87
CA GLN A 87 -6.95 -0.64 14.10
C GLN A 87 -5.75 -0.18 13.26
N GLN A 88 -5.31 -1.02 12.34
CA GLN A 88 -4.19 -0.70 11.47
C GLN A 88 -4.58 0.37 10.46
N VAL A 89 -3.72 1.38 10.32
CA VAL A 89 -3.86 2.39 9.27
C VAL A 89 -3.68 1.71 7.92
N LYS A 90 -4.58 2.01 6.98
CA LYS A 90 -4.52 1.49 5.62
C LYS A 90 -3.71 2.41 4.72
N GLY A 91 -2.98 1.81 3.77
CA GLY A 91 -2.12 2.50 2.81
C GLY A 91 -0.67 2.63 3.24
N GLY A 92 0.12 3.35 2.45
CA GLY A 92 1.57 3.47 2.67
C GLY A 92 2.24 4.45 1.70
N ILE A 93 3.57 4.53 1.78
CA ILE A 93 4.38 5.43 0.96
C ILE A 93 5.26 4.58 0.03
N ILE A 94 5.20 4.85 -1.27
CA ILE A 94 6.13 4.31 -2.25
C ILE A 94 7.24 5.34 -2.47
N ALA A 95 8.41 5.08 -1.90
CA ALA A 95 9.56 5.98 -1.92
C ALA A 95 10.72 5.47 -2.79
N ASP A 96 10.40 4.69 -3.83
CA ASP A 96 11.40 4.20 -4.79
C ASP A 96 12.12 5.35 -5.49
N GLU A 97 13.36 5.12 -5.92
CA GLU A 97 14.13 6.07 -6.72
C GLU A 97 13.38 6.53 -7.98
N MET A 98 13.73 7.72 -8.46
CA MET A 98 13.19 8.23 -9.72
C MET A 98 13.60 7.32 -10.88
N GLY A 99 12.69 7.08 -11.82
CA GLY A 99 12.91 6.17 -12.94
C GLY A 99 12.49 4.72 -12.71
N LEU A 100 12.22 4.30 -11.47
CA LEU A 100 11.79 2.91 -11.17
C LEU A 100 10.32 2.59 -11.54
N GLY A 101 9.63 3.51 -12.21
CA GLY A 101 8.29 3.26 -12.75
C GLY A 101 7.17 3.27 -11.71
N LYS A 102 7.25 4.16 -10.70
CA LYS A 102 6.23 4.30 -9.64
C LYS A 102 4.81 4.51 -10.16
N SER A 103 4.65 5.31 -11.22
CA SER A 103 3.34 5.53 -11.85
C SER A 103 2.73 4.22 -12.36
N LEU A 104 3.51 3.39 -13.08
CA LEU A 104 3.09 2.08 -13.55
C LEU A 104 2.78 1.12 -12.38
N THR A 105 3.59 1.15 -11.31
CA THR A 105 3.32 0.40 -10.07
C THR A 105 1.95 0.77 -9.49
N MET A 106 1.67 2.07 -9.35
CA MET A 106 0.39 2.55 -8.81
C MET A 106 -0.79 2.22 -9.72
N LEU A 107 -0.67 2.41 -11.04
CA LEU A 107 -1.74 2.03 -11.98
C LEU A 107 -2.04 0.53 -11.92
N SER A 108 -1.01 -0.30 -11.74
CA SER A 108 -1.17 -1.74 -11.60
C SER A 108 -1.86 -2.13 -10.30
N ALA A 109 -1.54 -1.46 -9.19
CA ALA A 109 -2.22 -1.64 -7.91
C ALA A 109 -3.70 -1.21 -7.98
N ILE A 110 -3.99 -0.08 -8.65
CA ILE A 110 -5.36 0.41 -8.88
C ILE A 110 -6.15 -0.59 -9.72
N ALA A 111 -5.57 -1.09 -10.81
CA ALA A 111 -6.23 -2.10 -11.64
C ALA A 111 -6.58 -3.35 -10.84
N GLY A 112 -5.66 -3.83 -9.99
CA GLY A 112 -5.89 -4.98 -9.11
C GLY A 112 -6.88 -4.73 -7.95
N SER A 113 -7.35 -3.49 -7.74
CA SER A 113 -8.30 -3.16 -6.67
C SER A 113 -9.74 -2.92 -7.17
N PHE A 114 -9.98 -2.96 -8.49
CA PHE A 114 -11.31 -2.68 -9.06
C PHE A 114 -12.43 -3.56 -8.52
N ASP A 115 -12.19 -4.85 -8.27
CA ASP A 115 -13.22 -5.72 -7.68
C ASP A 115 -13.59 -5.30 -6.25
N ARG A 116 -12.60 -4.78 -5.49
CA ARG A 116 -12.84 -4.20 -4.17
C ARG A 116 -13.58 -2.88 -4.28
N ALA A 117 -13.22 -2.03 -5.25
CA ALA A 117 -13.88 -0.76 -5.51
C ALA A 117 -15.36 -0.94 -5.91
N ALA A 118 -15.66 -1.94 -6.76
CA ALA A 118 -17.03 -2.28 -7.15
C ALA A 118 -17.87 -2.72 -5.93
N LYS A 119 -17.31 -3.60 -5.09
CA LYS A 119 -17.95 -4.00 -3.82
C LYS A 119 -18.17 -2.82 -2.88
N HIS A 120 -17.22 -1.87 -2.82
CA HIS A 120 -17.34 -0.67 -2.02
C HIS A 120 -18.47 0.25 -2.53
N ALA A 121 -18.56 0.47 -3.84
CA ALA A 121 -19.62 1.26 -4.45
C ALA A 121 -21.02 0.64 -4.27
N MET A 122 -21.10 -0.69 -4.24
CA MET A 122 -22.36 -1.42 -4.00
C MET A 122 -22.73 -1.49 -2.51
N TRP A 123 -21.84 -1.08 -1.61
CA TRP A 123 -22.09 -1.13 -0.17
C TRP A 123 -23.13 -0.07 0.22
N ASN A 124 -24.40 -0.47 0.25
CA ASN A 124 -25.48 0.38 0.72
C ASN A 124 -25.63 0.20 2.24
N LYS A 125 -25.20 1.19 3.02
CA LYS A 125 -25.48 1.22 4.45
C LYS A 125 -26.96 1.57 4.63
N LYS A 126 -27.81 0.57 4.88
CA LYS A 126 -29.27 0.73 5.06
C LYS A 126 -29.71 1.64 6.22
N ASP A 127 -28.78 2.16 7.03
CA ASP A 127 -29.04 2.83 8.30
C ASP A 127 -28.53 4.28 8.40
N SER A 128 -28.00 4.89 7.33
CA SER A 128 -27.60 6.29 7.39
C SER A 128 -28.75 7.21 6.97
N ILE A 129 -29.07 8.18 7.83
CA ILE A 129 -30.00 9.31 7.59
C ILE A 129 -29.57 10.17 6.37
N ARG A 130 -28.38 9.89 5.80
CA ARG A 130 -27.84 10.46 4.57
C ARG A 130 -27.58 9.32 3.58
N ASP A 131 -28.02 9.52 2.34
CA ASP A 131 -27.61 8.69 1.20
C ASP A 131 -26.13 8.96 0.91
N GLU A 132 -25.23 8.32 1.67
CA GLU A 132 -23.80 8.32 1.38
C GLU A 132 -23.54 7.39 0.20
N ILE A 133 -23.36 7.99 -0.99
CA ILE A 133 -22.95 7.26 -2.19
C ILE A 133 -21.45 6.96 -2.09
N HIS A 134 -21.11 5.68 -2.02
CA HIS A 134 -19.72 5.23 -2.02
C HIS A 134 -19.13 5.30 -3.44
N ALA A 135 -17.97 5.93 -3.59
CA ALA A 135 -17.28 6.02 -4.87
C ALA A 135 -16.54 4.71 -5.19
N GLY A 136 -16.78 4.14 -6.37
CA GLY A 136 -16.02 3.01 -6.92
C GLY A 136 -14.77 3.43 -7.68
N ALA A 137 -14.17 4.57 -7.34
CA ALA A 137 -13.11 5.21 -8.12
C ALA A 137 -11.89 5.57 -7.25
N THR A 138 -10.72 5.66 -7.88
CA THR A 138 -9.49 6.12 -7.25
C THR A 138 -9.17 7.55 -7.70
N LEU A 139 -8.95 8.46 -6.74
CA LEU A 139 -8.53 9.83 -7.01
C LEU A 139 -7.00 9.92 -7.05
N ILE A 140 -6.45 10.45 -8.14
CA ILE A 140 -5.02 10.76 -8.28
C ILE A 140 -4.87 12.28 -8.22
N VAL A 141 -4.13 12.78 -7.23
CA VAL A 141 -3.86 14.22 -7.05
C VAL A 141 -2.42 14.50 -7.47
N VAL A 142 -2.22 15.52 -8.31
CA VAL A 142 -0.91 15.91 -8.82
C VAL A 142 -0.69 17.42 -8.71
N PRO A 143 0.56 17.88 -8.56
CA PRO A 143 0.84 19.29 -8.28
C PRO A 143 0.71 20.23 -9.48
N SER A 144 0.62 19.73 -10.71
CA SER A 144 0.52 20.60 -11.91
C SER A 144 -0.31 19.98 -13.04
N PRO A 145 -0.90 20.81 -13.93
CA PRO A 145 -1.65 20.33 -15.09
C PRO A 145 -0.82 19.48 -16.06
N LEU A 146 0.47 19.78 -16.24
CA LEU A 146 1.36 18.99 -17.09
C LEU A 146 1.48 17.54 -16.61
N LEU A 147 1.46 17.33 -15.28
CA LEU A 147 1.46 15.97 -14.74
C LEU A 147 0.12 15.26 -14.95
N ILE A 148 -1.00 15.99 -15.00
CA ILE A 148 -2.30 15.40 -15.34
C ILE A 148 -2.24 14.78 -16.73
N ASP A 149 -1.71 15.51 -17.72
CA ASP A 149 -1.57 15.01 -19.09
C ASP A 149 -0.65 13.78 -19.15
N ASN A 150 0.45 13.80 -18.37
CA ASN A 150 1.34 12.64 -18.27
C ASN A 150 0.64 11.42 -17.67
N TRP A 151 -0.12 11.58 -16.59
CA TRP A 151 -0.89 10.48 -15.99
C TRP A 151 -1.96 9.94 -16.96
N ILE A 152 -2.65 10.81 -17.69
CA ILE A 152 -3.62 10.41 -18.74
C ILE A 152 -2.91 9.60 -19.83
N ALA A 153 -1.73 10.05 -20.29
CA ALA A 153 -0.94 9.34 -21.29
C ALA A 153 -0.48 7.97 -20.77
N GLU A 154 -0.02 7.88 -19.52
CA GLU A 154 0.37 6.64 -18.88
C GLU A 154 -0.79 5.65 -18.73
N VAL A 155 -1.98 6.12 -18.33
CA VAL A 155 -3.19 5.29 -18.26
C VAL A 155 -3.51 4.70 -19.64
N ARG A 156 -3.52 5.53 -20.70
CA ARG A 156 -3.79 5.05 -22.07
C ARG A 156 -2.74 4.05 -22.55
N LYS A 157 -1.47 4.30 -22.20
CA LYS A 157 -0.33 3.45 -22.57
C LYS A 157 -0.39 2.09 -21.88
N TYR A 158 -0.66 2.05 -20.58
CA TYR A 158 -0.48 0.86 -19.77
C TYR A 158 -1.77 0.10 -19.44
N VAL A 159 -2.93 0.76 -19.46
CA VAL A 159 -4.22 0.15 -19.11
C VAL A 159 -4.99 -0.21 -20.38
N ARG A 160 -5.60 -1.40 -20.42
CA ARG A 160 -6.53 -1.84 -21.47
C ARG A 160 -7.77 -0.94 -21.48
N SER A 161 -8.29 -0.68 -22.68
CA SER A 161 -9.60 -0.04 -22.78
C SER A 161 -10.61 -1.00 -22.16
N ILE A 162 -11.34 -0.51 -21.16
CA ILE A 162 -12.42 -1.23 -20.48
C ILE A 162 -13.72 -0.95 -21.25
#